data_AF-A0A6G0XN61-F1
#
_entry.id   AF-A0A6G0XN61-F1
#
_cell.length_a   1.000
_cell.length_b   1.000
_cell.length_c   1.000
_cell.angle_alpha   90.00
_cell.angle_beta   90.00
_cell.angle_gamma   90.00
#
_symmetry.space_group_name_H-M   'P 1'
#
loop_
_entity.id
_entity.type
_entity.pdbx_description
1 polymer ?
#
loop_
_entity_poly.entity_id
_entity_poly.type
_entity_poly.pdbx_seq_one_letter_code
_entity_poly.pdbx_strand_id
1 'polypeptide(L)'
;MGIHQINFSPVMQCYFNSCHNPPAGGTDKCDFHRNRGKCNVADCRNQVYARNLCVKHGGKRACQAPGCDKNTWLGGFCCKHNALNGNNKCSEVGCTNMAHARQKCIRHGGGRKCKVPGCATQARAGGYCSRHGRQILLGGTEGDDRSAKKASDEVRQPSRRGSYDPIEDAERTSREQKEQDAATEGTTTHRLSLLSLQATMTDSDEEFIRNIKLTDVDFSVLDFFFY
;
A
#
# COMPACT_ATOMS: atom_id res chain seq x y z
N MET A 1 11.35 -33.69 -46.78
CA MET A 1 10.89 -32.36 -46.35
C MET A 1 9.64 -32.54 -45.50
N GLY A 2 9.80 -32.70 -44.18
CA GLY A 2 8.68 -32.89 -43.25
C GLY A 2 8.95 -32.07 -42.01
N ILE A 3 8.73 -30.76 -42.09
CA ILE A 3 8.76 -29.88 -40.93
C ILE A 3 7.58 -30.28 -40.03
N HIS A 4 7.90 -30.94 -38.90
CA HIS A 4 6.93 -31.24 -37.86
C HIS A 4 6.29 -29.93 -37.41
N GLN A 5 4.98 -29.80 -37.65
CA GLN A 5 4.19 -28.70 -37.12
C GLN A 5 4.18 -28.83 -35.61
N ILE A 6 4.83 -27.88 -34.94
CA ILE A 6 4.76 -27.72 -33.49
C ILE A 6 3.35 -27.20 -33.20
N ASN A 7 2.45 -28.11 -32.83
CA ASN A 7 1.12 -27.77 -32.31
C ASN A 7 1.30 -26.93 -31.04
N PHE A 8 1.20 -25.60 -31.18
CA PHE A 8 1.16 -24.68 -30.04
C PHE A 8 -0.23 -24.77 -29.38
N SER A 9 -0.33 -25.60 -28.35
CA SER A 9 -1.51 -25.75 -27.50
C SER A 9 -1.88 -24.41 -26.81
N PRO A 10 -3.17 -24.05 -26.70
CA PRO A 10 -3.58 -22.75 -26.20
C PRO A 10 -3.40 -22.64 -24.67
N VAL A 11 -2.51 -21.74 -24.25
CA VAL A 11 -2.40 -21.02 -22.97
C VAL A 11 -2.96 -21.69 -21.69
N MET A 12 -2.30 -22.75 -21.22
CA MET A 12 -2.53 -23.37 -19.88
C MET A 12 -1.81 -22.62 -18.75
N GLN A 13 -1.81 -21.29 -18.76
CA GLN A 13 -1.05 -20.49 -17.81
C GLN A 13 -1.94 -19.45 -17.14
N CYS A 14 -1.64 -19.14 -15.88
CA CYS A 14 -2.30 -18.11 -15.13
C CYS A 14 -2.31 -16.77 -15.90
N TYR A 15 -3.44 -16.08 -15.82
CA TYR A 15 -3.71 -14.80 -16.47
C TYR A 15 -2.64 -13.73 -16.19
N PHE A 16 -2.00 -13.73 -15.01
CA PHE A 16 -1.02 -12.72 -14.65
C PHE A 16 0.29 -12.85 -15.44
N ASN A 17 0.82 -11.70 -15.85
CA ASN A 17 2.08 -11.61 -16.60
C ASN A 17 3.21 -12.38 -15.91
N SER A 18 3.94 -13.15 -16.72
CA SER A 18 5.10 -13.94 -16.29
C SER A 18 4.79 -15.03 -15.24
N CYS A 19 3.53 -15.41 -15.07
CA CYS A 19 3.13 -16.54 -14.24
C CYS A 19 2.93 -17.78 -15.11
N HIS A 20 3.79 -18.78 -14.93
CA HIS A 20 3.72 -20.04 -15.68
C HIS A 20 2.89 -21.12 -14.95
N ASN A 21 2.35 -20.81 -13.78
CA ASN A 21 1.55 -21.76 -13.02
C ASN A 21 0.22 -22.04 -13.74
N PRO A 22 -0.25 -23.28 -13.72
CA PRO A 22 -1.54 -23.62 -14.31
C PRO A 22 -2.67 -22.89 -13.57
N PRO A 23 -3.75 -22.52 -14.26
CA PRO A 23 -4.95 -22.01 -13.62
C PRO A 23 -5.57 -23.06 -12.68
N ALA A 24 -6.10 -22.59 -11.54
CA ALA A 24 -6.91 -23.40 -10.64
C ALA A 24 -8.28 -23.64 -11.30
N GLY A 25 -8.75 -24.90 -11.23
CA GLY A 25 -9.89 -25.41 -11.99
C GLY A 25 -11.06 -24.44 -12.13
N GLY A 26 -11.41 -24.11 -13.37
CA GLY A 26 -12.53 -23.21 -13.72
C GLY A 26 -12.22 -21.71 -13.64
N THR A 27 -11.01 -21.31 -13.23
CA THR A 27 -10.59 -19.91 -13.20
C THR A 27 -9.45 -19.65 -14.18
N ASP A 28 -9.16 -18.38 -14.46
CA ASP A 28 -7.99 -17.96 -15.23
C ASP A 28 -6.76 -17.69 -14.33
N LYS A 29 -6.83 -17.99 -13.03
CA LYS A 29 -5.78 -17.69 -12.05
C LYS A 29 -5.25 -18.96 -11.39
N CYS A 30 -3.95 -19.03 -11.12
CA CYS A 30 -3.39 -20.12 -10.31
C CYS A 30 -3.75 -19.93 -8.82
N ASP A 31 -3.58 -20.97 -8.02
CA ASP A 31 -3.86 -20.93 -6.56
C ASP A 31 -3.10 -19.81 -5.84
N PHE A 32 -1.85 -19.55 -6.24
CA PHE A 32 -1.03 -18.49 -5.68
C PHE A 32 -1.57 -17.08 -5.99
N HIS A 33 -2.32 -16.95 -7.09
CA HIS A 33 -2.89 -15.70 -7.56
C HIS A 33 -4.40 -15.62 -7.36
N ARG A 34 -5.03 -16.61 -6.71
CA ARG A 34 -6.49 -16.70 -6.56
C ARG A 34 -7.13 -15.45 -5.94
N ASN A 35 -6.45 -14.84 -4.96
CA ASN A 35 -6.89 -13.63 -4.25
C ASN A 35 -6.35 -12.32 -4.85
N ARG A 36 -5.66 -12.37 -5.98
CA ARG A 36 -5.09 -11.17 -6.62
C ARG A 36 -6.07 -10.60 -7.63
N GLY A 37 -6.35 -9.30 -7.49
CA GLY A 37 -7.20 -8.57 -8.43
C GLY A 37 -6.54 -8.38 -9.80
N LYS A 38 -7.34 -8.46 -10.86
CA LYS A 38 -6.95 -8.13 -12.23
C LYS A 38 -7.15 -6.63 -12.47
N CYS A 39 -6.21 -6.00 -13.16
CA CYS A 39 -6.38 -4.60 -13.57
C CYS A 39 -7.66 -4.44 -14.40
N ASN A 40 -8.40 -3.36 -14.19
CA ASN A 40 -9.67 -3.07 -14.86
C ASN A 40 -9.52 -2.62 -16.33
N VAL A 41 -8.30 -2.52 -16.83
CA VAL A 41 -8.06 -2.21 -18.25
C VAL A 41 -8.14 -3.53 -19.02
N ALA A 42 -8.91 -3.52 -20.11
CA ALA A 42 -9.10 -4.68 -20.98
C ALA A 42 -7.76 -5.33 -21.36
N ASP A 43 -7.72 -6.66 -21.30
CA ASP A 43 -6.55 -7.49 -21.61
C ASP A 43 -5.28 -7.19 -20.78
N CYS A 44 -5.40 -6.40 -19.72
CA CYS A 44 -4.28 -6.13 -18.83
C CYS A 44 -4.04 -7.31 -17.90
N ARG A 45 -2.92 -7.99 -18.12
CA ARG A 45 -2.44 -9.11 -17.31
C ARG A 45 -1.66 -8.70 -16.05
N ASN A 46 -1.70 -7.43 -15.65
CA ASN A 46 -1.05 -6.98 -14.42
C ASN A 46 -1.98 -7.07 -13.22
N GLN A 47 -1.39 -7.33 -12.07
CA GLN A 47 -2.09 -7.25 -10.78
C GLN A 47 -2.50 -5.81 -10.45
N VAL A 48 -3.66 -5.66 -9.82
CA VAL A 48 -4.09 -4.41 -9.21
C VAL A 48 -3.07 -3.94 -8.18
N TYR A 49 -2.71 -2.66 -8.26
CA TYR A 49 -2.03 -1.96 -7.20
C TYR A 49 -3.06 -1.25 -6.32
N ALA A 50 -3.83 -0.31 -6.88
CA ALA A 50 -4.89 0.41 -6.17
C ALA A 50 -5.97 0.83 -7.16
N ARG A 51 -7.17 1.17 -6.67
CA ARG A 51 -8.31 1.65 -7.49
C ARG A 51 -8.65 0.72 -8.66
N ASN A 52 -8.51 -0.59 -8.46
CA ASN A 52 -8.66 -1.63 -9.49
C ASN A 52 -7.72 -1.48 -10.70
N LEU A 53 -6.64 -0.71 -10.59
CA LEU A 53 -5.69 -0.44 -11.67
C LEU A 53 -4.28 -0.91 -11.28
N CYS A 54 -3.51 -1.38 -12.26
CA CYS A 54 -2.10 -1.69 -12.07
C CYS A 54 -1.25 -0.41 -12.11
N VAL A 55 0.03 -0.49 -11.72
CA VAL A 55 0.96 0.66 -11.71
C VAL A 55 1.02 1.38 -13.06
N LYS A 56 1.01 0.64 -14.18
CA LYS A 56 1.07 1.21 -15.54
C LYS A 56 -0.23 1.91 -15.95
N HIS A 57 -1.36 1.44 -15.44
CA HIS A 57 -2.68 1.98 -15.77
C HIS A 57 -3.20 2.96 -14.71
N GLY A 58 -2.29 3.64 -13.99
CA GLY A 58 -2.68 4.67 -13.04
C GLY A 58 -3.02 4.18 -11.64
N GLY A 59 -2.76 2.91 -11.31
CA GLY A 59 -2.88 2.42 -9.93
C GLY A 59 -1.99 3.19 -8.97
N LYS A 60 -0.77 3.57 -9.41
CA LYS A 60 0.14 4.42 -8.63
C LYS A 60 0.14 5.84 -9.18
N ARG A 61 0.00 6.84 -8.30
CA ARG A 61 0.01 8.27 -8.66
C ARG A 61 1.24 8.63 -9.51
N ALA A 62 1.04 9.51 -10.50
CA ALA A 62 2.11 10.09 -11.30
C ALA A 62 2.74 11.28 -10.59
N CYS A 63 3.99 11.58 -10.92
CA CYS A 63 4.70 12.75 -10.43
C CYS A 63 3.98 14.03 -10.86
N GLN A 64 3.73 14.93 -9.92
CA GLN A 64 3.08 16.22 -10.19
C GLN A 64 3.99 17.25 -10.90
N ALA A 65 5.22 16.88 -11.25
CA ALA A 65 6.13 17.79 -11.93
C ALA A 65 5.75 17.87 -13.41
N PRO A 66 5.77 19.07 -14.02
CA PRO A 66 5.37 19.25 -15.41
C PRO A 66 6.26 18.41 -16.33
N GLY A 67 5.63 17.65 -17.24
CA GLY A 67 6.32 16.77 -18.20
C GLY A 67 6.99 15.53 -17.60
N CYS A 68 6.56 15.05 -16.41
CA CYS A 68 7.17 13.89 -15.77
C CYS A 68 6.25 12.66 -15.69
N ASP A 69 6.54 11.63 -16.47
CA ASP A 69 5.74 10.39 -16.50
C ASP A 69 6.15 9.34 -15.44
N LYS A 70 7.04 9.71 -14.51
CA LYS A 70 7.47 8.81 -13.43
C LYS A 70 6.42 8.75 -12.34
N ASN A 71 6.26 7.60 -11.69
CA ASN A 71 5.37 7.50 -10.54
C ASN A 71 5.93 8.26 -9.32
N THR A 72 5.03 8.69 -8.44
CA THR A 72 5.39 9.31 -7.16
C THR A 72 6.22 8.35 -6.33
N TRP A 73 7.08 8.88 -5.46
CA TRP A 73 7.69 8.09 -4.39
C TRP A 73 7.08 8.49 -3.05
N LEU A 74 7.07 9.79 -2.73
CA LEU A 74 6.48 10.37 -1.53
C LEU A 74 6.04 11.81 -1.84
N GLY A 75 4.94 12.26 -1.22
CA GLY A 75 4.52 13.66 -1.30
C GLY A 75 4.19 14.17 -2.71
N GLY A 76 3.62 13.32 -3.58
CA GLY A 76 3.20 13.74 -4.93
C GLY A 76 4.32 13.84 -5.98
N PHE A 77 5.59 13.65 -5.60
CA PHE A 77 6.72 13.75 -6.52
C PHE A 77 7.51 12.44 -6.64
N CYS A 78 8.11 12.21 -7.81
CA CYS A 78 9.03 11.10 -8.00
C CYS A 78 10.35 11.34 -7.26
N CYS A 79 11.21 10.33 -7.17
CA CYS A 79 12.49 10.47 -6.49
C CYS A 79 13.40 11.58 -7.06
N LYS A 80 13.24 12.00 -8.32
CA LYS A 80 14.03 13.10 -8.90
C LYS A 80 13.45 14.48 -8.60
N HIS A 81 12.14 14.58 -8.41
CA HIS A 81 11.43 15.85 -8.22
C HIS A 81 11.01 16.10 -6.78
N ASN A 82 11.15 15.09 -5.91
CA ASN A 82 10.95 15.29 -4.49
C ASN A 82 12.07 16.17 -3.93
N ALA A 83 11.71 17.27 -3.28
CA ALA A 83 12.64 18.21 -2.64
C ALA A 83 13.59 17.53 -1.64
N LEU A 84 13.13 16.45 -1.00
CA LEU A 84 13.94 15.67 -0.06
C LEU A 84 15.13 14.93 -0.70
N ASN A 85 15.11 14.73 -2.02
CA ASN A 85 16.16 14.00 -2.73
C ASN A 85 17.19 14.90 -3.43
N GLY A 86 16.98 16.22 -3.46
CA GLY A 86 17.68 17.11 -4.40
C GLY A 86 18.94 17.80 -3.91
N ASN A 87 19.08 18.08 -2.61
CA ASN A 87 20.01 19.11 -2.16
C ASN A 87 21.00 18.70 -1.07
N ASN A 88 21.20 17.39 -0.84
CA ASN A 88 22.17 16.93 0.14
C ASN A 88 23.57 17.01 -0.49
N LYS A 89 24.12 18.22 -0.64
CA LYS A 89 25.53 18.40 -0.99
C LYS A 89 26.41 17.94 0.17
N CYS A 90 27.63 17.55 -0.16
CA CYS A 90 28.63 17.26 0.85
C CYS A 90 28.83 18.50 1.74
N SER A 91 28.80 18.33 3.06
CA SER A 91 28.99 19.37 4.06
C SER A 91 30.42 19.93 4.12
N GLU A 92 31.32 19.45 3.27
CA GLU A 92 32.71 19.91 3.24
C GLU A 92 32.80 21.16 2.37
N VAL A 93 33.48 22.19 2.88
CA VAL A 93 33.62 23.48 2.21
C VAL A 93 34.26 23.29 0.83
N GLY A 94 33.63 23.86 -0.21
CA GLY A 94 34.09 23.75 -1.60
C GLY A 94 33.80 22.41 -2.28
N CYS A 95 33.10 21.47 -1.62
CA CYS A 95 32.72 20.21 -2.24
C CYS A 95 31.38 20.30 -2.97
N THR A 96 31.39 20.05 -4.28
CA THR A 96 30.18 20.02 -5.11
C THR A 96 29.54 18.62 -5.22
N ASN A 97 30.15 17.61 -4.61
CA ASN A 97 29.66 16.24 -4.69
C ASN A 97 28.40 16.04 -3.84
N MET A 98 27.53 15.13 -4.29
CA MET A 98 26.36 14.68 -3.54
C MET A 98 26.78 13.91 -2.28
N ALA A 99 26.12 14.20 -1.17
CA ALA A 99 26.21 13.45 0.06
C ALA A 99 25.47 12.11 -0.07
N HIS A 100 26.09 11.05 0.43
CA HIS A 100 25.50 9.71 0.46
C HIS A 100 25.01 9.33 1.86
N ALA A 101 25.80 9.66 2.89
CA ALA A 101 25.46 9.44 4.28
C ALA A 101 26.18 10.48 5.14
N ARG A 102 25.63 10.77 6.33
CA ARG A 102 26.21 11.72 7.30
C ARG A 102 26.49 13.11 6.72
N GLN A 103 25.69 13.55 5.74
CA GLN A 103 25.90 14.77 4.96
C GLN A 103 27.27 14.86 4.25
N LYS A 104 27.96 13.74 4.04
CA LYS A 104 29.25 13.71 3.32
C LYS A 104 29.17 12.88 2.05
N CYS A 105 29.96 13.23 1.04
CA CYS A 105 30.14 12.42 -0.15
C CYS A 105 31.02 11.20 0.14
N ILE A 106 31.10 10.24 -0.79
CA ILE A 106 31.91 9.02 -0.60
C ILE A 106 33.37 9.35 -0.25
N ARG A 107 33.96 10.36 -0.89
CA ARG A 107 35.35 10.80 -0.67
C ARG A 107 35.56 11.43 0.72
N HIS A 108 34.55 12.09 1.25
CA HIS A 108 34.63 12.81 2.51
C HIS A 108 34.02 12.02 3.69
N GLY A 109 33.69 10.73 3.52
CA GLY A 109 33.23 9.86 4.62
C GLY A 109 31.75 9.50 4.62
N GLY A 110 31.03 9.78 3.53
CA GLY A 110 29.69 9.25 3.27
C GLY A 110 29.68 7.77 2.84
N GLY A 111 30.84 7.22 2.51
CA GLY A 111 31.01 5.79 2.28
C GLY A 111 31.05 4.98 3.59
N ARG A 112 30.66 3.71 3.51
CA ARG A 112 30.92 2.74 4.57
C ARG A 112 32.33 2.19 4.36
N LYS A 113 33.17 2.15 5.40
CA LYS A 113 34.48 1.49 5.32
C LYS A 113 34.32 -0.03 5.22
N CYS A 114 35.31 -0.68 4.61
CA CYS A 114 35.41 -2.13 4.62
C CYS A 114 35.50 -2.65 6.06
N LYS A 115 34.75 -3.70 6.38
CA LYS A 115 34.75 -4.34 7.72
C LYS A 115 36.06 -5.01 8.09
N VAL A 116 36.90 -5.38 7.10
CA VAL A 116 38.22 -5.98 7.36
C VAL A 116 39.11 -4.97 8.10
N PRO A 117 39.67 -5.34 9.27
CA PRO A 117 40.53 -4.46 10.05
C PRO A 117 41.76 -4.02 9.24
N GLY A 118 42.17 -2.75 9.40
CA GLY A 118 43.26 -2.16 8.63
C GLY A 118 42.94 -1.79 7.18
N CYS A 119 41.73 -2.09 6.68
CA CYS A 119 41.36 -1.73 5.31
C CYS A 119 40.78 -0.32 5.21
N ALA A 120 41.54 0.61 4.62
CA ALA A 120 41.09 1.99 4.38
C ALA A 120 40.10 2.14 3.21
N THR A 121 39.85 1.06 2.44
CA THR A 121 38.99 1.13 1.25
C THR A 121 37.50 1.10 1.61
N GLN A 122 36.69 1.71 0.74
CA GLN A 122 35.24 1.78 0.93
C GLN A 122 34.58 0.45 0.56
N ALA A 123 33.59 0.05 1.35
CA ALA A 123 32.72 -1.07 1.08
C ALA A 123 31.81 -0.80 -0.11
N ARG A 124 31.64 -1.80 -0.97
CA ARG A 124 30.73 -1.77 -2.13
C ARG A 124 29.46 -2.56 -1.85
N ALA A 125 29.60 -3.76 -1.31
CA ALA A 125 28.48 -4.65 -0.99
C ALA A 125 28.77 -5.44 0.29
N GLY A 126 27.74 -5.77 1.08
CA GLY A 126 27.87 -6.59 2.29
C GLY A 126 28.74 -6.01 3.42
N GLY A 127 29.22 -4.77 3.29
CA GLY A 127 30.20 -4.18 4.21
C GLY A 127 31.66 -4.44 3.84
N TYR A 128 31.94 -4.99 2.65
CA TYR A 128 33.30 -5.27 2.19
C TYR A 128 33.64 -4.51 0.90
N CYS A 129 34.91 -4.20 0.70
CA CYS A 129 35.39 -3.59 -0.55
C CYS A 129 35.41 -4.60 -1.70
N SER A 130 35.70 -4.17 -2.92
CA SER A 130 35.76 -5.07 -4.08
C SER A 130 36.78 -6.20 -3.91
N ARG A 131 37.90 -5.95 -3.22
CA ARG A 131 38.93 -6.95 -2.93
C ARG A 131 38.47 -7.95 -1.88
N HIS A 132 38.01 -7.47 -0.73
CA HIS A 132 37.62 -8.33 0.38
C HIS A 132 36.24 -8.97 0.20
N GLY A 133 35.32 -8.35 -0.54
CA GLY A 133 34.01 -8.92 -0.85
C GLY A 133 34.09 -10.18 -1.71
N ARG A 134 35.11 -10.28 -2.58
CA ARG A 134 35.41 -11.52 -3.31
C ARG A 134 36.02 -12.60 -2.41
N GLN A 135 36.83 -12.21 -1.42
CA GLN A 135 37.43 -13.14 -0.48
C GLN A 135 36.39 -13.80 0.42
N ILE A 136 35.37 -13.06 0.88
CA ILE A 136 34.31 -13.59 1.76
C ILE A 136 33.38 -14.58 1.05
N LEU A 137 33.20 -14.46 -0.28
CA LEU A 137 32.43 -15.43 -1.05
C LEU A 137 33.19 -16.75 -1.26
N LEU A 138 34.51 -16.77 -1.02
CA LEU A 138 35.39 -17.91 -1.31
C LEU A 138 36.07 -18.50 -0.06
N GLY A 139 36.01 -17.83 1.10
CA GLY A 139 36.58 -18.33 2.35
C GLY A 139 36.13 -17.51 3.55
N GLY A 140 35.37 -18.15 4.45
CA GLY A 140 34.91 -17.56 5.70
C GLY A 140 36.06 -17.32 6.67
N THR A 141 36.03 -16.17 7.34
CA THR A 141 36.72 -16.01 8.62
C THR A 141 35.66 -15.79 9.68
N GLU A 142 35.67 -16.69 10.65
CA GLU A 142 34.89 -16.70 11.88
C GLU A 142 35.25 -15.47 12.74
N GLY A 143 34.27 -14.91 13.45
CA GLY A 143 34.47 -13.74 14.32
C GLY A 143 33.29 -12.74 14.35
N ASP A 144 32.18 -13.20 14.92
CA ASP A 144 31.35 -12.53 15.93
C ASP A 144 30.22 -11.53 15.61
N ASP A 145 29.16 -11.74 16.41
CA ASP A 145 27.89 -11.02 16.62
C ASP A 145 26.86 -10.98 15.49
N ARG A 146 26.46 -12.19 15.09
CA ARG A 146 25.10 -12.47 14.63
C ARG A 146 24.13 -12.41 15.82
N SER A 147 23.61 -11.21 16.11
CA SER A 147 22.29 -11.12 16.74
C SER A 147 21.29 -11.88 15.88
N ALA A 148 20.86 -13.01 16.43
CA ALA A 148 19.98 -13.98 15.83
C ALA A 148 18.64 -13.37 15.43
N LYS A 149 18.30 -13.48 14.13
CA LYS A 149 16.94 -13.82 13.70
C LYS A 149 17.02 -14.90 12.61
N LYS A 150 16.83 -16.14 13.09
CA LYS A 150 16.34 -17.39 12.48
C LYS A 150 16.52 -17.61 10.97
N ALA A 151 17.28 -18.65 10.64
CA ALA A 151 16.94 -19.58 9.59
C ALA A 151 16.08 -20.71 10.20
N SER A 152 14.80 -20.74 9.87
CA SER A 152 14.08 -21.99 9.67
C SER A 152 13.75 -22.03 8.19
N ASP A 153 13.94 -23.19 7.57
CA ASP A 153 13.53 -23.49 6.20
C ASP A 153 12.03 -23.21 6.02
N GLU A 154 11.71 -21.95 5.72
CA GLU A 154 10.48 -21.58 5.07
C GLU A 154 10.84 -21.19 3.64
N VAL A 155 10.17 -21.85 2.69
CA VAL A 155 9.94 -21.38 1.32
C VAL A 155 10.05 -19.86 1.32
N ARG A 156 11.01 -19.30 0.57
CA ARG A 156 11.16 -17.85 0.39
C ARG A 156 9.82 -17.31 -0.09
N GLN A 157 9.00 -16.86 0.86
CA GLN A 157 7.67 -16.37 0.58
C GLN A 157 7.87 -15.17 -0.35
N PRO A 158 7.37 -15.21 -1.60
CA PRO A 158 7.43 -14.05 -2.46
C PRO A 158 6.76 -12.91 -1.71
N SER A 159 7.50 -11.80 -1.56
CA SER A 159 7.09 -10.61 -0.83
C SER A 159 5.59 -10.39 -1.00
N ARG A 160 4.82 -10.40 0.10
CA ARG A 160 3.52 -9.73 0.16
C ARG A 160 3.78 -8.25 -0.06
N ARG A 161 4.13 -7.86 -1.29
CA ARG A 161 3.93 -6.49 -1.77
C ARG A 161 2.44 -6.37 -2.04
N GLY A 162 1.68 -6.47 -0.94
CA GLY A 162 0.40 -5.81 -0.84
C GLY A 162 0.64 -4.33 -1.06
N SER A 163 -0.35 -3.72 -1.68
CA SER A 163 -0.50 -2.31 -2.02
C SER A 163 -0.49 -1.39 -0.80
N TYR A 164 0.62 -1.31 -0.06
CA TYR A 164 0.74 -0.28 0.97
C TYR A 164 1.09 1.04 0.29
N ASP A 165 0.10 1.90 0.13
CA ASP A 165 0.26 3.31 -0.25
C ASP A 165 -0.14 4.16 0.97
N PRO A 166 0.84 4.69 1.74
CA PRO A 166 0.58 5.40 3.00
C PRO A 166 -0.37 6.59 2.87
N ILE A 167 -0.51 7.17 1.68
CA ILE A 167 -1.38 8.33 1.44
C ILE A 167 -2.82 7.88 1.25
N GLU A 168 -3.05 6.80 0.50
CA GLU A 168 -4.40 6.27 0.26
C GLU A 168 -5.01 5.68 1.54
N ASP A 169 -4.19 5.03 2.37
CA ASP A 169 -4.63 4.54 3.67
C ASP A 169 -5.02 5.70 4.60
N ALA A 170 -4.31 6.83 4.58
CA ALA A 170 -4.66 8.03 5.36
C ALA A 170 -5.91 8.76 4.84
N GLU A 171 -6.14 8.77 3.52
CA GLU A 171 -7.36 9.33 2.92
C GLU A 171 -8.58 8.45 3.22
N ARG A 172 -8.43 7.13 3.24
CA ARG A 172 -9.48 6.17 3.60
C ARG A 172 -9.91 6.33 5.06
N THR A 173 -8.95 6.35 5.99
CA THR A 173 -9.26 6.54 7.42
C THR A 173 -9.96 7.88 7.67
N SER A 174 -9.59 8.93 6.93
CA SER A 174 -10.25 10.24 7.02
C SER A 174 -11.71 10.22 6.53
N ARG A 175 -12.05 9.40 5.53
CA ARG A 175 -13.44 9.23 5.05
C ARG A 175 -14.27 8.40 6.01
N GLU A 176 -13.71 7.30 6.51
CA GLU A 176 -14.36 6.43 7.50
C GLU A 176 -14.66 7.19 8.80
N GLN A 177 -13.74 8.05 9.26
CA GLN A 177 -13.97 8.92 10.43
C GLN A 177 -15.12 9.91 10.17
N LYS A 178 -15.14 10.55 8.99
CA LYS A 178 -16.20 11.51 8.61
C LYS A 178 -17.59 10.86 8.50
N GLU A 179 -17.65 9.61 8.04
CA GLU A 179 -18.89 8.82 8.00
C GLU A 179 -19.39 8.47 9.41
N GLN A 180 -18.48 8.13 10.34
CA GLN A 180 -18.81 7.88 11.75
C GLN A 180 -19.29 9.15 12.47
N ASP A 181 -18.61 10.27 12.25
CA ASP A 181 -18.99 11.57 12.83
C ASP A 181 -20.39 12.00 12.34
N ALA A 182 -20.69 11.85 11.04
CA ALA A 182 -22.02 12.14 10.48
C ALA A 182 -23.14 11.25 11.07
N ALA A 183 -22.84 9.98 11.36
CA ALA A 183 -23.80 9.07 12.01
C ALA A 183 -24.11 9.47 13.47
N THR A 184 -23.13 10.04 14.19
CA THR A 184 -23.33 10.53 15.55
C THR A 184 -24.14 11.83 15.60
N GLU A 185 -23.98 12.71 14.60
CA GLU A 185 -24.76 13.97 14.52
C GLU A 185 -26.25 13.72 14.27
N GLY A 186 -26.60 12.74 13.42
CA GLY A 186 -28.00 12.36 13.15
C GLY A 186 -28.72 11.71 14.35
N THR A 187 -27.98 11.04 15.22
CA THR A 187 -28.55 10.40 16.43
C THR A 187 -28.73 11.41 17.57
N THR A 188 -27.88 12.43 17.65
CA THR A 188 -27.90 13.45 18.72
C THR A 188 -29.01 14.48 18.49
N THR A 189 -29.24 14.88 17.23
CA THR A 189 -30.34 15.77 16.84
C THR A 189 -31.71 15.16 17.11
N HIS A 190 -31.90 13.87 16.82
CA HIS A 190 -33.16 13.16 17.10
C HIS A 190 -33.42 12.90 18.60
N ARG A 191 -32.35 12.90 19.43
CA ARG A 191 -32.48 12.71 20.88
C ARG A 191 -32.75 14.02 21.63
N LEU A 192 -32.23 15.14 21.13
CA LEU A 192 -32.52 16.48 21.67
C LEU A 192 -33.95 16.96 21.31
N SER A 193 -34.49 16.55 20.16
CA SER A 193 -35.88 16.84 19.79
C SER A 193 -36.91 16.07 20.65
N LEU A 194 -36.60 14.84 21.05
CA LEU A 194 -37.49 14.06 21.95
C LEU A 194 -37.50 14.56 23.39
N LEU A 195 -36.36 15.04 23.91
CA LEU A 195 -36.27 15.58 25.27
C LEU A 195 -36.97 16.94 25.42
N SER A 196 -37.09 17.72 24.34
CA SER A 196 -37.81 19.00 24.34
C SER A 196 -39.34 18.83 24.27
N LEU A 197 -39.84 17.71 23.75
CA LEU A 197 -41.27 17.37 23.77
C LEU A 197 -41.74 16.84 25.13
N GLN A 198 -40.86 16.18 25.91
CA GLN A 198 -41.20 15.66 27.24
C GLN A 198 -41.25 16.74 28.34
N ALA A 199 -40.77 17.96 28.08
CA ALA A 199 -40.68 19.03 29.08
C ALA A 199 -41.97 19.88 29.22
N THR A 200 -43.08 19.51 28.57
CA THR A 200 -44.33 20.30 28.57
C THR A 200 -45.58 19.57 29.07
N MET A 201 -45.44 18.39 29.68
CA MET A 201 -46.59 17.66 30.22
C MET A 201 -46.82 17.98 31.70
N THR A 202 -47.98 18.56 32.00
CA THR A 202 -48.49 18.78 33.36
C THR A 202 -49.20 17.52 33.87
N ASP A 203 -49.26 17.34 35.20
CA ASP A 203 -49.78 16.20 35.98
C ASP A 203 -51.25 15.78 35.69
N SER A 204 -51.91 16.37 34.70
CA SER A 204 -53.33 16.17 34.39
C SER A 204 -53.62 15.26 33.19
N ASP A 205 -52.59 14.82 32.46
CA ASP A 205 -52.77 14.04 31.22
C ASP A 205 -52.47 12.53 31.35
N GLU A 206 -51.94 12.07 32.49
CA GLU A 206 -51.60 10.65 32.74
C GLU A 206 -52.82 9.73 32.90
N GLU A 207 -54.02 10.27 33.15
CA GLU A 207 -55.24 9.46 33.30
C GLU A 207 -55.98 9.22 31.96
N PHE A 208 -55.68 10.01 30.92
CA PHE A 208 -56.26 9.82 29.58
C PHE A 208 -55.56 8.72 28.78
N ILE A 209 -54.25 8.51 28.99
CA ILE A 209 -53.45 7.52 28.26
C ILE A 209 -53.70 6.08 28.74
N ARG A 210 -54.28 5.87 29.93
CA ARG A 210 -54.58 4.51 30.45
C ARG A 210 -55.85 3.86 29.89
N ASN A 211 -56.65 4.55 29.05
CA ASN A 211 -57.94 4.04 28.59
C ASN A 211 -58.09 3.85 27.07
N ILE A 212 -57.04 3.99 26.27
CA ILE A 212 -57.11 3.59 24.86
C ILE A 212 -56.63 2.14 24.74
N LYS A 213 -57.60 1.22 24.90
CA LYS A 213 -57.44 -0.19 24.56
C LYS A 213 -57.25 -0.35 23.04
N LEU A 214 -56.21 -1.09 22.71
CA LEU A 214 -55.96 -1.85 21.47
C LEU A 214 -57.23 -2.21 20.68
N THR A 215 -57.37 -1.66 19.47
CA THR A 215 -57.89 -2.35 18.27
C THR A 215 -57.43 -1.60 17.02
N ASP A 216 -56.59 -2.25 16.22
CA ASP A 216 -56.46 -2.20 14.76
C ASP A 216 -56.75 -0.89 14.02
N VAL A 217 -55.71 -0.23 13.50
CA VAL A 217 -55.83 0.54 12.26
C VAL A 217 -54.60 0.35 11.39
N ASP A 218 -54.91 -0.08 10.16
CA ASP A 218 -54.05 -0.60 9.12
C ASP A 218 -53.11 0.44 8.49
N PHE A 219 -51.97 -0.07 8.04
CA PHE A 219 -50.83 0.66 7.49
C PHE A 219 -51.06 0.94 6.00
N SER A 220 -51.87 1.94 5.66
CA SER A 220 -51.83 2.54 4.33
C SER A 220 -52.50 3.90 4.37
N VAL A 221 -51.72 4.99 4.41
CA VAL A 221 -51.76 6.16 3.51
C VAL A 221 -50.71 7.13 4.07
N LEU A 222 -49.67 7.43 3.28
CA LEU A 222 -49.02 8.74 3.11
C LEU A 222 -47.58 8.57 2.61
N ASP A 223 -47.44 7.98 1.41
CA ASP A 223 -46.43 8.43 0.46
C ASP A 223 -47.04 9.65 -0.25
N PHE A 224 -46.66 10.87 0.16
CA PHE A 224 -46.79 12.04 -0.71
C PHE A 224 -45.88 13.16 -0.22
N PHE A 225 -44.94 13.54 -1.10
CA PHE A 225 -44.01 14.67 -1.05
C PHE A 225 -42.68 14.50 -0.27
N PHE A 226 -41.65 14.05 -0.99
CA PHE A 226 -40.31 14.66 -0.90
C PHE A 226 -39.89 15.13 -2.30
N TYR A 227 -39.90 16.45 -2.47
CA TYR A 227 -38.93 17.20 -3.26
C TYR A 227 -38.07 17.98 -2.25
#